data_AF-A0A9N9HWG1-F1
#
_entry.id   AF-A0A9N9HWG1-F1
#
_cell.length_a   1.000
_cell.length_b   1.000
_cell.length_c   1.000
_cell.angle_alpha   90.00
_cell.angle_beta   90.00
_cell.angle_gamma   90.00
#
_symmetry.space_group_name_H-M   'P 1'
#
loop_
_entity.id
_entity.type
_entity.pdbx_description
1 polymer ?
#
loop_
_entity_poly.entity_id
_entity_poly.type
_entity_poly.pdbx_seq_one_letter_code
_entity_poly.pdbx_strand_id
1 'polypeptide(L)'
;MCLDINREKLKQLQKRLQNINYIIIDEMSMVDHRMLAIIDVRLCQAFSEYKNIPFGSRLVILVGDFGQLLPVCDLPMYVKSLHNHDSVSNDGRIAYSQFWKVYRLEVIQEVLVTQFENRVSRVECNQFSETTHILTRWLDVDEVNINMLKSLYCSVARILAVHSGGKEALTADSDV
;
A
#
# COMPACT_ATOMS: atom_id res chain seq x y z
N MET A 1 11.80 12.78 -14.51
CA MET A 1 11.08 13.85 -13.78
C MET A 1 11.88 14.26 -12.54
N CYS A 2 12.06 15.56 -12.21
CA CYS A 2 12.74 15.98 -10.96
C CYS A 2 11.69 16.24 -9.87
N LEU A 3 11.47 15.25 -9.00
CA LEU A 3 10.67 15.45 -7.78
C LEU A 3 11.55 16.19 -6.77
N ASP A 4 11.42 17.51 -6.73
CA ASP A 4 12.22 18.35 -5.84
C ASP A 4 12.00 17.95 -4.38
N ILE A 5 13.09 17.54 -3.74
CA ILE A 5 13.14 17.24 -2.30
C ILE A 5 14.07 18.26 -1.67
N ASN A 6 13.60 18.89 -0.60
CA ASN A 6 14.43 19.81 0.18
C ASN A 6 15.73 19.10 0.60
N ARG A 7 16.86 19.81 0.46
CA ARG A 7 18.20 19.35 0.82
C ARG A 7 18.28 18.68 2.20
N GLU A 8 17.55 19.18 3.20
CA GLU A 8 17.50 18.57 4.53
C GLU A 8 16.81 17.21 4.53
N LYS A 9 15.64 17.12 3.92
CA LYS A 9 14.89 15.85 3.75
C LYS A 9 15.69 14.85 2.92
N LEU A 10 16.41 15.31 1.90
CA LEU A 10 17.29 14.48 1.10
C LEU A 10 18.43 13.90 1.93
N LYS A 11 19.12 14.73 2.73
CA LYS A 11 20.17 14.24 3.64
C LYS A 11 19.64 13.22 4.64
N GLN A 12 18.44 13.43 5.17
CA GLN A 12 17.79 12.48 6.07
C GLN A 12 17.48 11.15 5.35
N LEU A 13 16.96 11.22 4.12
CA LEU A 13 16.69 10.03 3.30
C LEU A 13 17.98 9.26 3.01
N GLN A 14 19.03 9.94 2.55
CA GLN A 14 20.35 9.36 2.28
C GLN A 14 20.91 8.68 3.53
N LYS A 15 20.87 9.36 4.68
CA LYS A 15 21.32 8.79 5.96
C LYS A 15 20.50 7.57 6.37
N ARG A 16 19.18 7.59 6.16
CA ARG A 16 18.29 6.48 6.51
C ARG A 16 18.53 5.25 5.63
N LEU A 17 18.88 5.44 4.37
CA LEU A 17 19.04 4.37 3.38
C LEU A 17 20.50 3.96 3.14
N GLN A 18 21.50 4.66 3.68
CA GLN A 18 22.92 4.55 3.34
C GLN A 18 23.46 3.11 3.24
N ASN A 19 23.04 2.21 4.12
CA ASN A 19 23.53 0.83 4.22
C ASN A 19 22.51 -0.21 3.76
N ILE A 20 21.45 0.21 3.07
CA ILE A 20 20.39 -0.70 2.60
C ILE A 20 20.77 -1.24 1.22
N ASN A 21 20.89 -2.55 1.12
CA ASN A 21 21.16 -3.25 -0.14
C ASN A 21 19.91 -3.87 -0.76
N TYR A 22 18.90 -4.14 0.08
CA TYR A 22 17.68 -4.87 -0.28
C TYR A 22 16.46 -4.05 0.09
N ILE A 23 15.49 -4.00 -0.80
CA ILE A 23 14.21 -3.32 -0.60
C ILE A 23 13.12 -4.33 -0.92
N ILE A 24 12.26 -4.58 0.04
CA ILE A 24 11.10 -5.46 -0.12
C ILE A 24 9.87 -4.58 -0.15
N ILE A 25 9.07 -4.71 -1.21
CA ILE A 25 7.78 -4.03 -1.36
C ILE A 25 6.72 -5.11 -1.29
N ASP A 26 6.00 -5.13 -0.18
CA ASP A 26 4.85 -6.01 0.03
C ASP A 26 3.59 -5.41 -0.61
N GLU A 27 2.57 -6.24 -0.80
CA GLU A 27 1.30 -5.89 -1.46
C GLU A 27 1.49 -5.17 -2.81
N MET A 28 2.35 -5.75 -3.64
CA MET A 28 2.67 -5.26 -4.98
C MET A 28 1.43 -4.99 -5.85
N SER A 29 0.30 -5.69 -5.63
CA SER A 29 -0.93 -5.49 -6.40
C SER A 29 -1.48 -4.07 -6.29
N MET A 30 -1.20 -3.37 -5.19
CA MET A 30 -1.63 -1.99 -4.95
C MET A 30 -0.65 -0.94 -5.49
N VAL A 31 0.51 -1.36 -5.99
CA VAL A 31 1.53 -0.47 -6.54
C VAL A 31 1.25 -0.26 -8.03
N ASP A 32 1.06 1.00 -8.44
CA ASP A 32 0.93 1.40 -9.84
C ASP A 32 2.28 1.82 -10.46
N HIS A 33 2.28 2.15 -11.75
CA HIS A 33 3.48 2.63 -12.43
C HIS A 33 4.02 3.93 -11.84
N ARG A 34 3.15 4.88 -11.46
CA ARG A 34 3.60 6.19 -10.95
C ARG A 34 4.32 6.06 -9.62
N MET A 35 3.77 5.27 -8.70
CA MET A 35 4.37 4.96 -7.41
C MET A 35 5.72 4.29 -7.60
N LEU A 36 5.83 3.32 -8.51
CA LEU A 36 7.11 2.68 -8.81
C LEU A 36 8.13 3.66 -9.39
N ALA A 37 7.71 4.59 -10.28
CA ALA A 37 8.57 5.65 -10.80
C ALA A 37 9.08 6.57 -9.69
N ILE A 38 8.20 6.96 -8.77
CA ILE A 38 8.57 7.78 -7.61
C ILE A 38 9.58 7.03 -6.74
N ILE A 39 9.36 5.74 -6.47
CA ILE A 39 10.29 4.89 -5.72
C ILE A 39 11.67 4.88 -6.40
N ASP A 40 11.72 4.58 -7.70
CA ASP A 40 12.96 4.57 -8.50
C ASP A 40 13.71 5.91 -8.36
N VAL A 41 13.03 7.03 -8.63
CA VAL A 41 13.61 8.38 -8.51
C VAL A 41 14.13 8.65 -7.10
N ARG A 42 13.38 8.28 -6.05
CA ARG A 42 13.81 8.49 -4.66
C ARG A 42 15.03 7.63 -4.30
N LEU A 43 15.12 6.41 -4.81
CA LEU A 43 16.28 5.55 -4.58
C LEU A 43 17.51 6.07 -5.32
N CYS A 44 17.37 6.53 -6.57
CA CYS A 44 18.43 7.20 -7.32
C CYS A 44 18.94 8.47 -6.63
N GLN A 45 18.05 9.24 -5.98
CA GLN A 45 18.43 10.40 -5.17
C GLN A 45 19.12 10.02 -3.85
N ALA A 46 18.62 8.96 -3.18
CA ALA A 46 19.18 8.46 -1.93
C ALA A 46 20.58 7.84 -2.12
N PHE A 47 20.83 7.25 -3.29
CA PHE A 47 22.10 6.64 -3.66
C PHE A 47 22.72 7.41 -4.81
N SER A 48 23.21 8.62 -4.51
CA SER A 48 23.68 9.57 -5.53
C SER A 48 24.82 9.05 -6.42
N GLU A 49 25.61 8.08 -5.92
CA GLU A 49 26.65 7.38 -6.69
C GLU A 49 26.06 6.55 -7.83
N TYR A 50 24.80 6.13 -7.71
CA TYR A 50 24.07 5.27 -8.65
C TYR A 50 22.83 5.97 -9.24
N LYS A 51 22.82 7.30 -9.31
CA LYS A 51 21.67 8.11 -9.75
C LYS A 51 21.09 7.79 -11.14
N ASN A 52 21.86 7.11 -11.98
CA ASN A 52 21.48 6.74 -13.36
C ASN A 52 21.24 5.23 -13.51
N ILE A 53 21.30 4.48 -12.40
CA ILE A 53 21.08 3.03 -12.37
C ILE A 53 19.70 2.81 -11.75
N PRO A 54 18.83 1.98 -12.35
CA PRO A 54 17.53 1.69 -11.79
C PRO A 54 17.61 1.33 -10.30
N PHE A 55 16.67 1.89 -9.54
CA PHE A 55 16.52 1.73 -8.10
C PHE A 55 17.78 2.08 -7.28
N GLY A 56 18.63 2.97 -7.80
CA GLY A 56 19.88 3.34 -7.14
C GLY A 56 20.82 2.15 -6.91
N SER A 57 20.82 1.18 -7.83
CA SER A 57 21.58 -0.09 -7.74
C SER A 57 21.21 -0.97 -6.53
N ARG A 58 19.98 -0.87 -6.02
CA ARG A 58 19.49 -1.73 -4.93
C ARG A 58 18.70 -2.91 -5.46
N LEU A 59 18.81 -4.05 -4.77
CA LEU A 59 17.99 -5.21 -5.09
C LEU A 59 16.57 -4.95 -4.58
N VAL A 60 15.64 -4.75 -5.51
CA VAL A 60 14.22 -4.62 -5.20
C VAL A 60 13.55 -5.98 -5.37
N ILE A 61 12.79 -6.39 -4.37
CA ILE A 61 11.98 -7.59 -4.36
C ILE A 61 10.53 -7.14 -4.19
N LEU A 62 9.69 -7.47 -5.15
CA LEU A 62 8.27 -7.23 -5.05
C LEU A 62 7.57 -8.51 -4.61
N VAL A 63 6.70 -8.40 -3.61
CA VAL A 63 5.92 -9.49 -3.04
C VAL A 63 4.46 -9.08 -3.07
N GLY A 64 3.58 -10.00 -3.44
CA GLY A 64 2.14 -9.75 -3.45
C GLY A 64 1.40 -10.81 -4.25
N ASP A 65 0.08 -10.67 -4.27
CA ASP A 65 -0.83 -11.54 -5.01
C ASP A 65 -1.68 -10.72 -5.99
N PHE A 66 -1.59 -11.06 -7.27
CA PHE A 66 -2.36 -10.40 -8.33
C PHE A 66 -3.87 -10.70 -8.27
N GLY A 67 -4.30 -11.69 -7.48
CA GLY A 67 -5.71 -11.96 -7.17
C GLY A 67 -6.32 -10.99 -6.16
N GLN A 68 -5.52 -10.13 -5.53
CA GLN A 68 -5.99 -9.10 -4.60
C GLN A 68 -6.50 -7.84 -5.32
N LEU A 69 -6.80 -6.79 -4.54
CA LEU A 69 -7.22 -5.49 -5.03
C LEU A 69 -6.13 -4.86 -5.93
N LEU A 70 -6.60 -4.27 -7.03
CA LEU A 70 -5.80 -3.47 -7.96
C LEU A 70 -5.44 -2.11 -7.31
N PRO A 71 -4.49 -1.36 -7.89
CA PRO A 71 -4.17 -0.02 -7.40
C PRO A 71 -5.41 0.88 -7.38
N VAL A 72 -5.51 1.72 -6.36
CA VAL A 72 -6.63 2.66 -6.23
C VAL A 72 -6.48 3.75 -7.27
N CYS A 73 -7.46 3.88 -8.17
CA CYS A 73 -7.53 4.91 -9.21
C CYS A 73 -6.43 4.88 -10.29
N ASP A 74 -5.67 3.78 -10.43
CA ASP A 74 -4.70 3.61 -11.53
C ASP A 74 -4.63 2.14 -11.99
N LEU A 75 -3.82 1.88 -13.02
CA LEU A 75 -3.65 0.57 -13.64
C LEU A 75 -2.56 -0.25 -12.94
N PRO A 76 -2.74 -1.58 -12.85
CA PRO A 76 -1.69 -2.49 -12.37
C PRO A 76 -0.42 -2.44 -13.23
N MET A 77 0.73 -2.73 -12.62
CA MET A 77 2.04 -2.64 -13.30
C MET A 77 2.21 -3.54 -14.53
N TYR A 78 1.45 -4.64 -14.63
CA TYR A 78 1.51 -5.56 -15.77
C TYR A 78 0.71 -5.10 -17.00
N VAL A 79 -0.08 -4.02 -16.89
CA VAL A 79 -0.85 -3.48 -18.02
C VAL A 79 0.08 -2.82 -19.04
N LYS A 80 -0.09 -3.18 -20.32
CA LYS A 80 0.77 -2.73 -21.44
C LYS A 80 0.22 -1.51 -22.21
N SER A 81 -0.94 -0.98 -21.82
CA SER A 81 -1.69 0.04 -22.59
C SER A 81 -0.82 1.25 -22.96
N LEU A 82 -1.03 1.79 -24.17
CA LEU A 82 -0.28 2.90 -24.75
C LEU A 82 -1.09 4.21 -24.79
N HIS A 83 -2.29 4.25 -24.22
CA HIS A 83 -3.16 5.43 -24.29
C HIS A 83 -3.00 6.32 -23.04
N ASN A 84 -2.57 7.58 -23.25
CA ASN A 84 -2.58 8.68 -22.28
C ASN A 84 -1.73 8.52 -21.00
N HIS A 85 -0.58 7.85 -21.07
CA HIS A 85 0.36 7.85 -19.95
C HIS A 85 1.23 9.12 -19.97
N ASP A 86 1.30 9.81 -18.84
CA ASP A 86 2.27 10.88 -18.66
C ASP A 86 3.69 10.33 -18.52
N SER A 87 4.69 11.21 -18.55
CA SER A 87 6.10 10.82 -18.49
C SER A 87 6.43 9.97 -17.25
N VAL A 88 5.74 10.23 -16.13
CA VAL A 88 5.95 9.53 -14.85
C VAL A 88 5.51 8.07 -14.94
N SER A 89 4.32 7.84 -15.49
CA SER A 89 3.83 6.48 -15.68
C SER A 89 4.73 5.69 -16.64
N ASN A 90 5.29 6.33 -17.67
CA ASN A 90 6.25 5.68 -18.56
C ASN A 90 7.59 5.37 -17.86
N ASP A 91 8.12 6.29 -17.03
CA ASP A 91 9.31 6.04 -16.20
C ASP A 91 9.06 4.83 -15.28
N GLY A 92 7.86 4.73 -14.71
CA GLY A 92 7.42 3.59 -13.91
C GLY A 92 7.39 2.27 -14.67
N ARG A 93 6.90 2.29 -15.91
CA ARG A 93 6.91 1.12 -16.79
C ARG A 93 8.33 0.66 -17.12
N ILE A 94 9.26 1.60 -17.33
CA ILE A 94 10.68 1.31 -17.57
C ILE A 94 11.33 0.73 -16.30
N ALA A 95 10.99 1.25 -15.12
CA ALA A 95 11.45 0.69 -13.86
C ALA A 95 10.90 -0.73 -13.65
N TYR A 96 9.63 -0.97 -13.95
CA TYR A 96 9.01 -2.30 -13.86
C TYR A 96 9.61 -3.32 -14.83
N SER A 97 10.03 -2.89 -16.02
CA SER A 97 10.66 -3.80 -17.00
C SER A 97 12.04 -4.32 -16.57
N GLN A 98 12.62 -3.77 -15.49
CA GLN A 98 13.87 -4.27 -14.91
C GLN A 98 13.69 -5.57 -14.11
N PHE A 99 12.45 -5.92 -13.72
CA PHE A 99 12.15 -7.19 -13.07
C PHE A 99 12.08 -8.31 -14.10
N TRP A 100 13.06 -9.21 -14.06
CA TRP A 100 13.17 -10.32 -15.01
C TRP A 100 13.05 -11.70 -14.37
N LYS A 101 13.14 -11.77 -13.03
CA LYS A 101 12.89 -13.00 -12.26
C LYS A 101 11.52 -12.93 -11.61
N VAL A 102 10.74 -13.98 -11.80
CA VAL A 102 9.43 -14.16 -11.16
C VAL A 102 9.43 -15.54 -10.52
N TYR A 103 9.08 -15.60 -9.25
CA TYR A 103 8.93 -16.84 -8.50
C TYR A 103 7.48 -16.97 -8.08
N ARG A 104 6.84 -18.07 -8.48
CA ARG A 104 5.49 -18.41 -8.04
C ARG A 104 5.60 -19.36 -6.85
N LEU A 105 4.98 -18.98 -5.74
CA LEU A 105 4.86 -19.86 -4.58
C LEU A 105 3.63 -20.75 -4.80
N GLU A 106 3.82 -22.08 -4.81
CA GLU A 106 2.75 -23.04 -5.17
C GLU A 106 2.11 -23.74 -3.97
N VAL A 107 2.67 -23.57 -2.77
CA VAL A 107 2.12 -24.20 -1.56
C VAL A 107 0.99 -23.35 -1.02
N ILE A 108 -0.24 -23.74 -1.35
CA ILE A 108 -1.46 -23.28 -0.68
C ILE A 108 -1.60 -24.12 0.60
N GLN A 109 -1.65 -23.52 1.78
CA GLN A 109 -2.15 -24.25 2.95
C GLN A 109 -3.62 -24.58 2.72
N GLU A 110 -3.93 -25.87 2.54
CA GLU A 110 -5.25 -26.47 2.28
C GLU A 110 -6.36 -26.07 3.27
N VAL A 111 -6.01 -25.38 4.36
CA VAL A 111 -6.91 -24.94 5.43
C VAL A 111 -7.95 -23.92 4.93
N LEU A 112 -7.62 -23.08 3.95
CA LEU A 112 -8.55 -22.05 3.45
C LEU A 112 -9.54 -22.58 2.40
N VAL A 113 -9.12 -23.49 1.51
CA VAL A 113 -9.96 -23.96 0.39
C VAL A 113 -11.08 -24.90 0.88
N THR A 114 -10.77 -25.76 1.86
CA THR A 114 -11.72 -26.76 2.38
C THR A 114 -12.88 -26.16 3.19
N GLN A 115 -12.78 -24.91 3.65
CA GLN A 115 -13.87 -24.22 4.34
C GLN A 115 -14.81 -23.45 3.40
N PHE A 116 -14.38 -23.07 2.19
CA PHE A 116 -15.23 -22.36 1.24
C PHE A 116 -16.18 -23.28 0.45
N GLU A 117 -15.77 -24.53 0.20
CA GLU A 117 -16.62 -25.49 -0.53
C GLU A 117 -17.79 -26.02 0.32
N ASN A 118 -17.62 -26.04 1.64
CA ASN A 118 -18.70 -26.28 2.58
C ASN A 118 -19.42 -24.96 2.82
N ARG A 119 -20.52 -24.72 2.11
CA ARG A 119 -21.41 -23.57 2.34
C ARG A 119 -21.64 -23.39 3.84
N VAL A 120 -21.03 -22.36 4.44
CA VAL A 120 -21.36 -21.90 5.78
C VAL A 120 -22.87 -21.68 5.80
N SER A 121 -23.56 -22.41 6.66
CA SER A 121 -25.01 -22.35 6.71
C SER A 121 -25.44 -20.93 7.12
N ARG A 122 -26.61 -20.46 6.65
CA ARG A 122 -27.20 -19.17 7.12
C ARG A 122 -27.31 -19.09 8.65
N VAL A 123 -27.30 -20.23 9.33
CA VAL A 123 -27.36 -20.36 10.80
C VAL A 123 -26.02 -20.07 11.45
N GLU A 124 -24.90 -20.52 10.85
CA GLU A 124 -23.54 -20.21 11.34
C GLU A 124 -23.21 -18.73 11.16
N CYS A 125 -23.66 -18.07 10.07
CA CYS A 125 -23.52 -16.61 9.90
C CYS A 125 -24.10 -15.79 11.07
N ASN A 126 -25.13 -16.29 11.76
CA ASN A 126 -25.76 -15.58 12.87
C ASN A 126 -25.07 -15.80 14.23
N GLN A 127 -24.08 -16.69 14.32
CA GLN A 127 -23.31 -16.94 15.56
C GLN A 127 -22.05 -16.06 15.69
N PHE A 128 -21.73 -15.27 14.67
CA PHE A 128 -20.47 -14.55 14.55
C PHE A 128 -20.56 -13.08 15.02
N SER A 129 -21.28 -12.81 16.10
CA SER A 129 -21.47 -11.44 16.63
C SER A 129 -20.17 -10.76 17.09
N GLU A 130 -19.11 -11.54 17.36
CA GLU A 130 -17.80 -11.06 17.81
C GLU A 130 -16.70 -11.19 16.73
N THR A 131 -17.08 -11.37 15.46
CA THR A 131 -16.10 -11.58 14.38
C THR A 131 -15.64 -10.29 13.71
N THR A 132 -14.50 -10.35 13.03
CA THR A 132 -14.03 -9.29 12.16
C THR A 132 -14.95 -9.17 10.94
N HIS A 133 -15.63 -8.03 10.83
CA HIS A 133 -16.43 -7.69 9.66
C HIS A 133 -15.54 -7.06 8.57
N ILE A 134 -15.55 -7.63 7.37
CA ILE A 134 -14.89 -7.05 6.19
C ILE A 134 -15.98 -6.41 5.33
N LEU A 135 -15.91 -5.08 5.17
CA LEU A 135 -16.89 -4.27 4.46
C LEU A 135 -16.19 -3.43 3.39
N THR A 136 -16.93 -3.01 2.36
CA THR A 136 -16.35 -2.40 1.16
C THR A 136 -16.22 -0.88 1.23
N ARG A 137 -16.96 -0.22 2.13
CA ARG A 137 -16.96 1.24 2.28
C ARG A 137 -16.67 1.64 3.71
N TRP A 138 -15.95 2.75 3.85
CA TRP A 138 -15.66 3.35 5.16
C TRP A 138 -16.92 3.68 5.96
N LEU A 139 -17.96 4.23 5.32
CA LEU A 139 -19.24 4.52 5.98
C LEU A 139 -19.87 3.28 6.64
N ASP A 140 -19.82 2.12 5.95
CA ASP A 140 -20.38 0.87 6.47
C ASP A 140 -19.51 0.33 7.63
N VAL A 141 -18.18 0.47 7.53
CA VAL A 141 -17.23 0.13 8.60
C VAL A 141 -17.49 0.97 9.85
N ASP A 142 -17.64 2.27 9.69
CA ASP A 142 -17.89 3.20 10.79
C ASP A 142 -19.22 2.91 11.48
N GLU A 143 -20.29 2.68 10.71
CA GLU A 143 -21.60 2.34 11.25
C GLU A 143 -21.56 1.06 12.09
N VAL A 144 -20.96 -0.01 11.55
CA VAL A 144 -20.85 -1.30 12.26
C VAL A 144 -19.98 -1.16 13.52
N ASN A 145 -18.82 -0.52 13.43
CA ASN A 145 -17.93 -0.33 14.56
C ASN A 145 -18.58 0.48 15.69
N ILE A 146 -19.31 1.55 15.36
CA ILE A 146 -20.02 2.37 16.35
C ILE A 146 -21.16 1.58 17.00
N ASN A 147 -21.92 0.80 16.22
CA ASN A 147 -23.00 -0.02 16.76
C ASN A 147 -22.47 -1.13 17.70
N MET A 148 -21.34 -1.74 17.34
CA MET A 148 -20.64 -2.69 18.21
C MET A 148 -20.10 -2.05 19.48
N LEU A 149 -19.54 -0.84 19.40
CA LEU A 149 -19.07 -0.12 20.58
C LEU A 149 -20.23 0.21 21.54
N LYS A 150 -21.39 0.61 21.00
CA LYS A 150 -22.59 0.91 21.79
C LYS A 150 -23.16 -0.33 22.48
N SER A 151 -23.04 -1.52 21.90
CA SER A 151 -23.59 -2.76 22.46
C SER A 151 -22.80 -3.30 23.65
N LEU A 152 -21.61 -2.77 23.93
CA LEU A 152 -20.80 -3.15 25.11
C LEU A 152 -21.33 -2.61 26.44
N TYR A 153 -22.32 -1.70 26.41
CA TYR A 153 -22.94 -1.08 27.60
C TYR A 153 -21.92 -0.53 28.62
N CYS A 154 -20.77 -0.03 28.14
CA CYS A 154 -19.69 0.51 28.96
C CYS A 154 -19.49 2.01 28.70
N SER A 155 -18.82 2.70 29.62
CA SER A 155 -18.49 4.12 29.45
C SER A 155 -17.48 4.30 28.31
N VAL A 156 -17.85 5.06 27.29
CA VAL A 156 -16.97 5.37 26.15
C VAL A 156 -16.09 6.56 26.51
N ALA A 157 -14.77 6.34 26.50
CA ALA A 157 -13.80 7.42 26.63
C ALA A 157 -13.62 8.11 25.27
N ARG A 158 -13.81 9.43 25.24
CA ARG A 158 -13.49 10.23 24.05
C ARG A 158 -12.04 10.69 24.11
N ILE A 159 -11.23 10.18 23.18
CA ILE A 159 -9.82 10.56 23.04
C ILE A 159 -9.74 11.56 21.88
N LEU A 160 -9.43 12.82 22.19
CA LEU A 160 -9.25 13.84 21.17
C LEU A 160 -7.86 13.72 20.56
N ALA A 161 -7.79 13.67 19.23
CA ALA A 161 -6.52 13.70 18.52
C ALA A 161 -5.84 15.06 18.72
N VAL A 162 -4.58 15.03 19.18
CA VAL A 162 -3.75 16.23 19.27
C VAL A 162 -2.84 16.27 18.05
N HIS A 163 -3.07 17.24 17.16
CA HIS A 163 -2.27 17.42 15.95
C HIS A 163 -1.12 18.39 16.22
N SER A 164 0.11 17.91 16.18
CA SER A 164 1.33 18.73 16.36
C SER A 164 2.06 19.03 15.04
N GLY A 165 1.35 18.98 13.90
CA GLY A 165 1.90 19.21 12.55
C GLY A 165 2.05 20.70 12.17
N GLY A 166 2.80 20.98 11.09
CA GLY A 166 2.94 22.33 10.51
C GLY A 166 1.62 22.88 9.91
N LYS A 167 1.67 24.00 9.17
CA LYS A 167 0.48 24.77 8.70
C LYS A 167 -0.67 23.97 8.05
N GLU A 168 -0.40 22.77 7.52
CA GLU A 168 -1.38 21.83 6.94
C GLU A 168 -2.29 21.15 8.00
N ALA A 169 -1.88 21.13 9.27
CA ALA A 169 -2.69 20.60 10.38
C ALA A 169 -3.82 21.54 10.82
N LEU A 170 -3.84 22.79 10.36
CA LEU A 170 -4.87 23.79 10.68
C LEU A 170 -6.16 23.62 9.85
N THR A 171 -6.12 22.83 8.79
CA THR A 171 -7.25 22.60 7.87
C THR A 171 -7.91 21.24 8.03
N ALA A 172 -7.48 20.44 9.02
CA ALA A 172 -8.19 19.21 9.35
C ALA A 172 -9.51 19.60 10.02
N ASP A 173 -10.63 19.36 9.32
CA ASP A 173 -11.95 19.46 9.94
C ASP A 173 -11.96 18.55 11.17
N SER A 174 -12.39 19.11 12.31
CA SER A 174 -12.74 18.27 13.44
C SER A 174 -14.00 17.53 13.04
N ASP A 175 -13.91 16.23 12.79
CA ASP A 175 -15.08 15.39 12.60
C ASP A 175 -16.01 15.56 13.82
N VAL A 176 -17.20 16.10 13.58
CA VAL A 176 -18.35 16.13 14.49
C VAL A 176 -19.45 15.30 13.85
#